data_AF-A0A3B9RUV7-F1
#
_entry.id   AF-A0A3B9RUV7-F1
#
_cell.length_a   1.000
_cell.length_b   1.000
_cell.length_c   1.000
_cell.angle_alpha   90.00
_cell.angle_beta   90.00
_cell.angle_gamma   90.00
#
_symmetry.space_group_name_H-M   'P 1'
#
loop_
_entity.id
_entity.type
_entity.pdbx_description
1 polymer ?
#
loop_
_entity_poly.entity_id
_entity_poly.type
_entity_poly.pdbx_seq_one_letter_code
_entity_poly.pdbx_strand_id
1 'polypeptide(L)'
;MTTTIISDEEQTHATESPGRLLARLREQKNFTQEFVANKLYLRTQVIARLEADEYQQMPEPVFIKGYIRAYAKLLDIDPQPLLSHFDNYYTL
;
A
#
# COMPACT_ATOMS: atom_id res chain seq x y z
N MET A 1 -1.32 -41.04 -1.65
CA MET A 1 -2.66 -40.43 -1.57
C MET A 1 -2.45 -39.02 -1.06
N THR A 2 -2.76 -38.05 -1.91
CA THR A 2 -2.29 -36.67 -1.82
C THR A 2 -2.87 -35.95 -0.61
N THR A 3 -2.01 -35.48 0.27
CA THR A 3 -2.38 -34.52 1.32
C THR A 3 -2.75 -33.22 0.62
N THR A 4 -4.06 -32.98 0.57
CA THR A 4 -4.66 -31.67 0.39
C THR A 4 -4.15 -30.75 1.49
N ILE A 5 -3.10 -29.98 1.21
CA ILE A 5 -2.87 -28.71 1.91
C ILE A 5 -3.55 -27.66 1.03
N ILE A 6 -4.77 -27.34 1.43
CA ILE A 6 -5.50 -26.17 0.96
C ILE A 6 -4.60 -24.98 1.29
N SER A 7 -4.16 -24.28 0.26
CA SER A 7 -3.57 -22.95 0.40
C SER A 7 -4.64 -22.06 1.02
N ASP A 8 -4.47 -21.71 2.30
CA ASP A 8 -5.17 -20.63 2.98
C ASP A 8 -4.80 -19.29 2.30
N GLU A 9 -5.38 -19.06 1.12
CA GLU A 9 -5.51 -17.75 0.50
C GLU A 9 -6.99 -17.45 0.35
N GLU A 10 -7.69 -17.22 1.46
CA GLU A 10 -8.83 -16.30 1.47
C GLU A 10 -9.29 -16.00 2.91
N GLN A 11 -9.51 -14.70 3.18
CA GLN A 11 -10.37 -14.13 4.25
C GLN A 11 -9.74 -13.72 5.59
N THR A 12 -8.96 -12.62 5.58
CA THR A 12 -8.96 -11.61 6.66
C THR A 12 -8.82 -10.19 6.09
N HIS A 13 -9.81 -9.71 5.33
CA HIS A 13 -9.76 -8.41 4.62
C HIS A 13 -10.60 -7.29 5.24
N ALA A 14 -10.72 -7.25 6.58
CA ALA A 14 -11.55 -6.23 7.24
C ALA A 14 -10.76 -5.13 7.99
N THR A 15 -9.44 -5.24 8.16
CA THR A 15 -8.68 -4.33 9.07
C THR A 15 -7.23 -4.05 8.64
N GLU A 16 -6.88 -4.22 7.37
CA GLU A 16 -5.52 -3.90 6.91
C GLU A 16 -5.36 -2.38 6.69
N SER A 17 -4.26 -1.80 7.18
CA SER A 17 -3.94 -0.39 6.97
C SER A 17 -3.57 -0.10 5.50
N PRO A 18 -3.70 1.15 5.02
CA PRO A 18 -3.45 1.47 3.62
C PRO A 18 -2.03 1.09 3.18
N GLY A 19 -1.03 1.34 4.04
CA GLY A 19 0.36 0.98 3.79
C GLY A 19 0.57 -0.51 3.62
N ARG A 20 0.03 -1.32 4.54
CA ARG A 20 0.16 -2.78 4.49
C ARG A 20 -0.53 -3.39 3.26
N LEU A 21 -1.70 -2.87 2.89
CA LEU A 21 -2.38 -3.29 1.67
C LEU A 21 -1.53 -3.02 0.42
N LEU A 22 -0.91 -1.84 0.31
CA LEU A 22 -0.03 -1.49 -0.79
C LEU A 22 1.21 -2.40 -0.85
N ALA A 23 1.82 -2.70 0.30
CA ALA A 23 2.98 -3.59 0.40
C ALA A 23 2.62 -5.01 -0.08
N ARG A 24 1.54 -5.57 0.43
CA ARG A 24 1.06 -6.91 0.07
C ARG A 24 0.80 -7.03 -1.44
N LEU A 25 0.09 -6.07 -2.01
CA LEU A 25 -0.22 -6.07 -3.45
C LEU A 25 1.03 -5.87 -4.32
N ARG A 26 2.00 -5.06 -3.87
CA ARG A 26 3.31 -4.93 -4.53
C ARG A 26 4.04 -6.27 -4.58
N GLU A 27 4.05 -6.99 -3.46
CA GLU A 27 4.71 -8.30 -3.35
C GLU A 27 4.02 -9.35 -4.22
N GLN A 28 2.69 -9.35 -4.29
CA GLN A 28 1.94 -10.21 -5.21
C GLN A 28 2.28 -9.96 -6.68
N LYS A 29 2.65 -8.73 -7.05
CA LYS A 29 3.15 -8.38 -8.39
C LYS A 29 4.65 -8.62 -8.57
N ASN A 30 5.35 -9.15 -7.56
CA ASN A 30 6.81 -9.32 -7.53
C ASN A 30 7.59 -8.02 -7.78
N PHE A 31 7.03 -6.88 -7.36
CA PHE A 31 7.70 -5.59 -7.47
C PHE A 31 8.56 -5.32 -6.23
N THR A 32 9.78 -4.82 -6.42
CA THR A 32 10.58 -4.29 -5.31
C THR A 32 10.13 -2.88 -4.94
N GLN A 33 10.45 -2.42 -3.74
CA GLN A 33 10.19 -1.04 -3.34
C GLN A 33 10.92 -0.05 -4.26
N GLU A 34 12.14 -0.38 -4.70
CA GLU A 34 12.92 0.44 -5.65
C GLU A 34 12.23 0.50 -7.01
N PHE A 35 11.66 -0.60 -7.50
CA PHE A 35 10.93 -0.60 -8.76
C PHE A 35 9.73 0.37 -8.70
N VAL A 36 8.92 0.28 -7.64
CA VAL A 36 7.79 1.19 -7.42
C VAL A 36 8.26 2.63 -7.31
N ALA A 37 9.30 2.88 -6.49
CA ALA A 37 9.85 4.21 -6.29
C ALA A 37 10.28 4.84 -7.62
N ASN A 38 11.00 4.09 -8.46
CA ASN A 38 11.42 4.54 -9.79
C ASN A 38 10.22 4.83 -10.70
N LYS A 39 9.18 3.98 -10.70
CA LYS A 39 7.96 4.19 -11.52
C LYS A 39 7.16 5.41 -11.09
N LEU A 40 7.17 5.74 -9.80
CA LEU A 40 6.45 6.88 -9.24
C LEU A 40 7.30 8.15 -9.16
N TYR A 41 8.57 8.10 -9.60
CA TYR A 41 9.54 9.20 -9.45
C TYR A 41 9.73 9.66 -8.00
N LEU A 42 9.74 8.68 -7.07
CA LEU A 42 9.91 8.89 -5.64
C LEU A 42 11.22 8.25 -5.15
N ARG A 43 11.64 8.62 -3.94
CA ARG A 43 12.71 7.90 -3.25
C ARG A 43 12.16 6.61 -2.66
N THR A 44 12.95 5.54 -2.63
CA THR A 44 12.56 4.25 -2.02
C THR A 44 12.08 4.42 -0.57
N GLN A 45 12.70 5.33 0.18
CA GLN A 45 12.28 5.64 1.56
C GLN A 45 10.84 6.16 1.66
N VAL A 46 10.32 6.86 0.64
CA VAL A 46 8.92 7.31 0.61
C VAL A 46 7.99 6.10 0.48
N ILE A 47 8.36 5.12 -0.36
CA ILE A 47 7.61 3.88 -0.51
C ILE A 47 7.63 3.07 0.80
N ALA A 48 8.80 2.91 1.41
CA ALA A 48 8.94 2.22 2.69
C ALA A 48 8.09 2.86 3.80
N ARG A 49 8.07 4.21 3.88
CA ARG A 49 7.23 4.93 4.85
C ARG A 49 5.74 4.81 4.59
N LEU A 50 5.32 4.84 3.32
CA LEU A 50 3.92 4.58 2.95
C LEU A 50 3.51 3.19 3.39
N GLU A 51 4.32 2.17 3.09
CA GLU A 51 4.05 0.77 3.43
C GLU A 51 4.02 0.52 4.95
N ALA A 52 4.79 1.29 5.72
CA ALA A 52 4.84 1.23 7.17
C ALA A 52 3.82 2.16 7.87
N ASP A 53 2.98 2.88 7.12
CA ASP A 53 2.06 3.91 7.63
C ASP A 53 2.74 5.02 8.46
N GLU A 54 4.02 5.30 8.21
CA GLU A 54 4.83 6.30 8.92
C GLU A 54 4.59 7.73 8.38
N TYR A 55 3.31 8.13 8.26
CA TYR A 55 2.88 9.39 7.66
C TYR A 55 3.43 10.64 8.36
N GLN A 56 3.71 10.55 9.67
CA GLN A 56 4.30 11.65 10.45
C GLN A 56 5.73 12.02 10.00
N GLN A 57 6.43 11.11 9.31
CA GLN A 57 7.75 11.35 8.76
C GLN A 57 7.71 11.76 7.28
N MET A 58 6.53 12.09 6.76
CA MET A 58 6.29 12.44 5.36
C MET A 58 5.88 13.91 5.22
N PRO A 59 5.87 14.46 3.99
CA PRO A 59 5.36 15.81 3.74
C PRO A 59 3.87 15.95 4.05
N GLU A 60 3.32 17.15 3.83
CA GLU A 60 1.91 17.47 4.07
C GLU A 60 0.92 16.41 3.52
N PRO A 61 -0.25 16.22 4.15
CA PRO A 61 -1.25 15.20 3.78
C PRO A 61 -1.65 15.20 2.32
N VAL A 62 -1.69 16.38 1.69
CA VAL A 62 -2.01 16.52 0.26
C VAL A 62 -1.03 15.73 -0.60
N PHE A 63 0.26 15.70 -0.25
CA PHE A 63 1.27 14.91 -0.94
C PHE A 63 1.11 13.42 -0.67
N ILE A 64 0.86 13.03 0.58
CA ILE A 64 0.65 11.62 0.96
C ILE A 64 -0.53 11.03 0.19
N LYS A 65 -1.67 11.75 0.12
CA LYS A 65 -2.82 11.37 -0.71
C LYS A 65 -2.44 11.23 -2.19
N GLY A 66 -1.56 12.11 -2.68
CA GLY A 66 -1.01 12.02 -4.04
C GLY A 66 -0.21 10.73 -4.26
N TYR A 67 0.64 10.36 -3.31
CA TYR A 67 1.44 9.14 -3.39
C TYR A 67 0.57 7.87 -3.31
N ILE A 68 -0.42 7.84 -2.40
CA ILE A 68 -1.38 6.73 -2.29
C ILE A 68 -2.11 6.53 -3.62
N ARG A 69 -2.61 7.62 -4.25
CA ARG A 69 -3.26 7.54 -5.56
C ARG A 69 -2.34 7.00 -6.65
N ALA A 70 -1.12 7.51 -6.73
CA ALA A 70 -0.17 7.11 -7.75
C ALA A 70 0.22 5.63 -7.60
N TYR A 71 0.41 5.17 -6.36
CA TYR A 71 0.76 3.79 -6.05
C TYR A 71 -0.41 2.83 -6.31
N ALA A 72 -1.62 3.16 -5.84
CA ALA A 72 -2.83 2.37 -6.15
C ALA A 72 -3.02 2.21 -7.67
N LYS A 73 -2.82 3.30 -8.43
CA LYS A 73 -2.87 3.27 -9.90
C LYS A 73 -1.80 2.36 -10.52
N LEU A 74 -0.56 2.37 -10.00
CA LEU A 74 0.51 1.47 -10.48
C LEU A 74 0.18 0.00 -10.22
N LEU A 75 -0.58 -0.28 -9.16
CA LEU A 75 -1.02 -1.63 -8.79
C LEU A 75 -2.36 -2.04 -9.45
N ASP A 76 -2.96 -1.17 -10.27
CA ASP A 76 -4.25 -1.37 -10.93
C ASP A 76 -5.43 -1.59 -9.95
N ILE A 77 -5.43 -0.87 -8.82
CA ILE A 77 -6.52 -0.91 -7.82
C ILE A 77 -7.16 0.47 -7.63
N ASP A 78 -8.40 0.47 -7.12
CA ASP A 78 -9.11 1.71 -6.78
C ASP A 78 -8.44 2.41 -5.56
N PRO A 79 -8.01 3.68 -5.69
CA PRO A 79 -7.46 4.43 -4.56
C PRO A 79 -8.50 4.85 -3.52
N GLN A 80 -9.80 4.93 -3.84
CA GLN A 80 -10.80 5.53 -2.94
C GLN A 80 -10.89 4.87 -1.55
N PRO A 81 -10.89 3.53 -1.44
CA PRO A 81 -10.91 2.88 -0.13
C PRO A 81 -9.67 3.21 0.72
N LEU A 82 -8.48 3.28 0.09
CA LEU A 82 -7.23 3.60 0.78
C LEU A 82 -7.21 5.05 1.28
N LEU A 83 -7.71 5.98 0.46
CA LEU A 83 -7.81 7.39 0.83
C LEU A 83 -8.81 7.61 1.96
N SER A 84 -9.96 6.93 1.91
CA SER A 84 -10.97 7.00 2.98
C SER A 84 -10.39 6.51 4.32
N HIS A 85 -9.62 5.42 4.28
CA HIS A 85 -8.97 4.89 5.47
C HIS A 85 -7.86 5.82 5.99
N PHE A 86 -7.04 6.38 5.09
CA PHE A 86 -6.05 7.40 5.45
C PHE A 86 -6.69 8.65 6.09
N ASP A 87 -7.80 9.14 5.54
CA ASP A 87 -8.50 10.32 6.06
C ASP A 87 -9.04 10.10 7.48
N ASN A 88 -9.51 8.89 7.78
CA ASN A 88 -9.95 8.52 9.12
C ASN A 88 -8.81 8.48 10.14
N TYR A 89 -7.59 8.10 9.74
CA TYR A 89 -6.42 8.09 10.64
C TYR A 89 -5.78 9.47 10.84
N TYR A 90 -5.78 10.31 9.81
CA TYR A 90 -5.07 11.60 9.86
C TYR A 90 -5.90 12.73 10.47
N THR A 91 -7.22 12.59 10.53
CA THR A 91 -8.13 13.63 11.05
C THR A 91 -8.39 13.52 12.57
N LEU A 92 -7.72 12.59 13.27
CA LEU A 92 -7.78 12.41 14.73
C LEU A 92 -6.54 13.01 15.41
#